data_AF-A0A9P4Q6Q2-F1
#
_entry.id   AF-A0A9P4Q6Q2-F1
#
_cell.length_a   1.000
_cell.length_b   1.000
_cell.length_c   1.000
_cell.angle_alpha   90.00
_cell.angle_beta   90.00
_cell.angle_gamma   90.00
#
_symmetry.space_group_name_H-M   'P 1'
#
loop_
_entity.id
_entity.type
_entity.pdbx_description
1 polymer ?
#
loop_
_entity_poly.entity_id
_entity_poly.type
_entity_poly.pdbx_seq_one_letter_code
_entity_poly.pdbx_strand_id
1 'polypeptide(L)'
;MTAVPASPVSRVYGTVELLEYILLQILSDLHEVAAREDPRSHKSYHNARRISQVLRLTQVNRHWRSCILNSPHLSQALFLKPSTNSDHRSWYWSPSNAVISTASDGLARPKPPTLNPTIQVAFPWSPFRFWHLPLEQSNYTHVAYIVMKKEDVMDPTGECKEVKHLFDLNISVLDELLLSQPPIRAMEASVWDRDYTNWVEPGPILSQWLERVEFPNGATFGELRKRVQSMFIEHPEALSVRLITV
;
A
#
# COMPACT_ATOMS: atom_id res chain seq x y z
N MET A 1 -29.68 32.80 24.64
CA MET A 1 -28.38 32.47 24.03
C MET A 1 -28.56 32.48 22.53
N THR A 2 -28.15 33.55 21.86
CA THR A 2 -28.25 33.69 20.40
C THR A 2 -27.16 32.85 19.75
N ALA A 3 -27.55 31.92 18.88
CA ALA A 3 -26.61 31.12 18.11
C ALA A 3 -25.75 32.05 17.24
N VAL A 4 -24.43 32.01 17.43
CA VAL A 4 -23.49 32.74 16.59
C VAL A 4 -23.67 32.20 15.16
N PRO A 5 -23.96 33.07 14.16
CA PRO A 5 -24.15 32.60 12.79
C PRO A 5 -22.86 31.96 12.30
N ALA A 6 -22.98 30.74 11.76
CA ALA A 6 -21.85 30.00 11.20
C ALA A 6 -21.10 30.90 10.20
N SER A 7 -19.78 31.00 10.39
CA SER A 7 -18.91 31.80 9.52
C SER A 7 -19.07 31.34 8.07
N PRO A 8 -18.84 32.20 7.07
CA PRO A 8 -18.89 31.82 5.65
C PRO A 8 -17.99 30.61 5.36
N VAL A 9 -16.82 30.55 6.00
CA VAL A 9 -15.89 29.42 5.95
C VAL A 9 -16.53 28.14 6.49
N SER A 10 -17.26 28.23 7.61
CA SER A 10 -18.02 27.11 8.19
C SER A 10 -19.19 26.63 7.32
N ARG A 11 -19.78 27.51 6.49
CA ARG A 11 -20.83 27.13 5.53
C ARG A 11 -20.26 26.43 4.30
N VAL A 12 -19.16 26.95 3.76
CA VAL A 12 -18.44 26.38 2.62
C VAL A 12 -17.93 24.96 2.94
N TYR A 13 -17.31 24.76 4.09
CA TYR A 13 -16.87 23.42 4.54
C TYR A 13 -17.98 22.58 5.18
N GLY A 14 -19.21 23.11 5.30
CA GLY A 14 -20.38 22.36 5.75
C GLY A 14 -21.04 21.57 4.62
N THR A 15 -20.72 21.91 3.37
CA THR A 15 -21.14 21.18 2.17
C THR A 15 -20.14 20.06 1.92
N VAL A 16 -20.57 18.82 2.15
CA VAL A 16 -19.72 17.62 2.05
C VAL A 16 -19.12 17.48 0.66
N GLU A 17 -19.90 17.82 -0.37
CA GLU A 17 -19.53 17.74 -1.78
C GLU A 17 -18.40 18.71 -2.12
N LEU A 18 -18.41 19.91 -1.53
CA LEU A 18 -17.38 20.92 -1.76
C LEU A 18 -16.09 20.55 -1.02
N LEU A 19 -16.21 20.04 0.21
CA LEU A 19 -15.06 19.51 0.94
C LEU A 19 -14.43 18.32 0.20
N GLU A 20 -15.25 17.39 -0.29
CA GLU A 20 -14.80 16.26 -1.09
C GLU A 20 -14.06 16.73 -2.34
N TYR A 21 -14.62 17.69 -3.08
CA TYR A 21 -13.98 18.26 -4.26
C TYR A 21 -12.62 18.89 -3.93
N ILE A 22 -12.52 19.69 -2.87
CA ILE A 22 -11.25 20.30 -2.43
C ILE A 22 -10.21 19.22 -2.11
N LEU A 23 -10.62 18.18 -1.38
CA LEU A 23 -9.72 17.08 -1.02
C LEU A 23 -9.28 16.27 -2.24
N LEU A 24 -10.16 16.06 -3.21
CA LEU A 24 -9.81 15.42 -4.48
C LEU A 24 -8.84 16.27 -5.30
N GLN A 25 -8.95 17.61 -5.26
CA GLN A 25 -7.97 18.50 -5.90
C GLN A 25 -6.59 18.46 -5.21
N ILE A 26 -6.52 18.15 -3.92
CA ILE A 26 -5.23 17.91 -3.26
C ILE A 26 -4.59 16.61 -3.76
N LEU A 27 -5.41 15.64 -4.17
CA LEU A 27 -4.97 14.32 -4.67
C LEU A 27 -4.86 14.27 -6.21
N SER A 28 -5.31 15.28 -6.95
CA SER A 28 -5.20 15.30 -8.42
C SER A 28 -3.75 15.48 -8.88
N ASP A 29 -2.91 16.08 -8.04
CA ASP A 29 -1.45 16.22 -8.23
C ASP A 29 -0.67 14.92 -7.97
N LEU A 30 -1.33 13.79 -7.72
CA LEU A 30 -0.64 12.50 -7.58
C LEU A 30 -0.05 12.07 -8.92
N HIS A 31 1.26 11.84 -8.94
CA HIS A 31 1.97 11.42 -10.15
C HIS A 31 1.70 9.95 -10.44
N GLU A 32 1.48 9.59 -11.71
CA GLU A 32 1.45 8.18 -12.10
C GLU A 32 2.86 7.57 -11.90
N VAL A 33 2.95 6.53 -11.08
CA VAL A 33 4.20 5.82 -10.80
C VAL A 33 4.41 4.79 -11.92
N ALA A 34 5.54 4.86 -12.60
CA ALA A 34 5.84 3.90 -13.66
C ALA A 34 6.12 2.50 -13.07
N ALA A 35 5.85 1.43 -13.84
CA ALA A 35 5.97 0.05 -13.39
C ALA A 35 7.36 -0.36 -12.85
N ARG A 36 8.42 0.36 -13.24
CA ARG A 36 9.82 0.12 -12.84
C ARG A 36 10.42 1.31 -12.08
N GLU A 37 9.59 2.25 -11.66
CA GLU A 37 10.06 3.42 -10.92
C GLU A 37 10.53 2.98 -9.52
N ASP A 38 11.68 3.50 -9.08
CA ASP A 38 12.20 3.16 -7.75
C ASP A 38 11.13 3.53 -6.70
N PRO A 39 10.78 2.62 -5.78
CA PRO A 39 9.89 2.93 -4.67
C PRO A 39 10.37 4.13 -3.82
N ARG A 40 11.66 4.44 -3.86
CA ARG A 40 12.28 5.60 -3.21
C ARG A 40 12.38 6.81 -4.14
N SER A 41 11.72 6.78 -5.29
CA SER A 41 11.69 7.94 -6.19
C SER A 41 11.08 9.14 -5.48
N HIS A 42 11.53 10.33 -5.88
CA HIS A 42 10.95 11.58 -5.39
C HIS A 42 9.43 11.63 -5.63
N LYS A 43 8.94 11.01 -6.72
CA LYS A 43 7.51 10.94 -7.02
C LYS A 43 6.75 10.06 -6.03
N SER A 44 7.26 8.86 -5.74
CA SER A 44 6.66 7.97 -4.73
C SER A 44 6.58 8.66 -3.37
N TYR A 45 7.66 9.34 -2.97
CA TYR A 45 7.70 10.09 -1.71
C TYR A 45 6.71 11.27 -1.68
N HIS A 46 6.63 12.03 -2.78
CA HIS A 46 5.65 13.12 -2.91
C HIS A 46 4.23 12.60 -2.79
N ASN A 47 3.89 11.53 -3.52
CA ASN A 47 2.56 10.93 -3.50
C ASN A 47 2.18 10.43 -2.10
N ALA A 48 3.09 9.70 -1.45
CA ALA A 48 2.92 9.23 -0.08
C ALA A 48 2.68 10.38 0.91
N ARG A 49 3.42 11.47 0.77
CA ARG A 49 3.28 12.66 1.62
C ARG A 49 1.90 13.31 1.43
N ARG A 50 1.41 13.43 0.20
CA ARG A 50 0.08 14.00 -0.10
C ARG A 50 -1.04 13.14 0.47
N ILE A 51 -0.99 11.83 0.24
CA ILE A 51 -1.95 10.87 0.81
C ILE A 51 -1.94 10.97 2.34
N SER A 52 -0.76 10.96 2.95
CA SER A 52 -0.60 11.10 4.41
C SER A 52 -1.16 12.41 4.93
N GLN A 53 -0.95 13.53 4.22
CA GLN A 53 -1.52 14.83 4.58
C GLN A 53 -3.04 14.80 4.59
N VAL A 54 -3.68 14.24 3.56
CA VAL A 54 -5.13 14.12 3.51
C VAL A 54 -5.66 13.21 4.62
N LEU A 55 -5.00 12.07 4.87
CA LEU A 55 -5.39 11.18 5.97
C LEU A 55 -5.29 11.85 7.35
N ARG A 56 -4.31 12.73 7.57
CA ARG A 56 -4.22 13.52 8.82
C ARG A 56 -5.42 14.45 9.03
N LEU A 57 -6.07 14.89 7.95
CA LEU A 57 -7.24 15.78 8.04
C LEU A 57 -8.45 15.07 8.68
N THR A 58 -8.42 13.74 8.80
CA THR A 58 -9.40 12.98 9.62
C THR A 58 -9.35 13.34 11.10
N GLN A 59 -8.30 14.00 11.57
CA GLN A 59 -8.13 14.45 12.95
C GLN A 59 -8.66 15.87 13.20
N VAL A 60 -9.04 16.61 12.14
CA VAL A 60 -9.50 18.01 12.25
C VAL A 60 -10.84 18.07 12.99
N ASN A 61 -11.83 17.30 12.54
CA ASN A 61 -13.11 17.11 13.22
C ASN A 61 -13.88 15.90 12.63
N ARG A 62 -15.01 15.55 13.26
CA ARG A 62 -15.86 14.42 12.83
C ARG A 62 -16.43 14.59 11.42
N HIS A 63 -16.68 15.81 10.96
CA HIS A 63 -17.22 16.08 9.62
C HIS A 63 -16.18 15.76 8.54
N TRP A 64 -14.94 16.22 8.72
CA TRP A 64 -13.82 15.92 7.83
C TRP A 64 -13.50 14.42 7.81
N ARG A 65 -13.48 13.79 8.99
CA ARG A 65 -13.32 12.32 9.10
C ARG A 65 -14.40 11.58 8.30
N SER A 66 -15.67 11.97 8.47
CA SER A 66 -16.78 11.35 7.75
C SER A 66 -16.64 11.54 6.24
N CYS A 67 -16.34 12.75 5.78
CA CYS A 67 -16.13 13.04 4.36
C CYS A 67 -15.02 12.17 3.76
N ILE A 68 -13.84 12.10 4.41
CA ILE A 68 -12.68 11.34 3.93
C ILE A 68 -12.94 9.83 3.89
N LEU A 69 -13.49 9.26 4.97
CA LEU A 69 -13.64 7.81 5.11
C LEU A 69 -14.90 7.25 4.43
N ASN A 70 -15.94 8.07 4.25
CA ASN A 70 -17.21 7.61 3.66
C ASN A 70 -17.33 7.98 2.19
N SER A 71 -16.61 8.98 1.69
CA SER A 71 -16.57 9.25 0.24
C SER A 71 -15.95 8.06 -0.50
N PRO A 72 -16.63 7.48 -1.49
CA PRO A 72 -16.08 6.40 -2.29
C PRO A 72 -14.87 6.86 -3.11
N HIS A 73 -14.91 8.07 -3.66
CA HIS A 73 -13.83 8.61 -4.50
C HIS A 73 -12.57 8.90 -3.70
N LEU A 74 -12.70 9.54 -2.53
CA LEU A 74 -11.56 9.79 -1.64
C LEU A 74 -11.01 8.49 -1.07
N SER A 75 -11.88 7.60 -0.60
CA SER A 75 -11.45 6.30 -0.07
C SER A 75 -10.66 5.50 -1.10
N GLN A 76 -11.06 5.55 -2.38
CA GLN A 76 -10.32 4.91 -3.46
C GLN A 76 -8.98 5.60 -3.73
N ALA A 77 -8.96 6.93 -3.84
CA ALA A 77 -7.72 7.69 -4.08
C ALA A 77 -6.70 7.52 -2.94
N LEU A 78 -7.18 7.26 -1.72
CA LEU A 78 -6.38 7.06 -0.51
C LEU A 78 -6.05 5.57 -0.24
N PHE A 79 -6.37 4.65 -1.15
CA PHE A 79 -6.14 3.21 -0.98
C PHE A 79 -6.88 2.58 0.22
N LEU A 80 -7.97 3.19 0.70
CA LEU A 80 -8.83 2.60 1.73
C LEU A 80 -9.85 1.62 1.13
N LYS A 81 -10.18 1.78 -0.16
CA LYS A 81 -11.09 0.91 -0.91
C LYS A 81 -10.53 0.58 -2.29
N PRO A 82 -10.91 -0.57 -2.88
CA PRO A 82 -10.56 -0.90 -4.25
C PRO A 82 -11.14 0.14 -5.22
N SER A 83 -10.34 0.58 -6.19
CA SER A 83 -10.83 1.43 -7.29
C SER A 83 -11.82 0.66 -8.15
N THR A 84 -12.90 1.30 -8.61
CA THR A 84 -13.83 0.73 -9.61
C THR A 84 -13.15 0.43 -10.95
N ASN A 85 -12.03 1.10 -11.23
CA ASN A 85 -11.25 0.89 -12.45
C ASN A 85 -10.18 -0.20 -12.28
N SER A 86 -10.23 -0.98 -11.19
CA SER A 86 -9.33 -2.11 -10.95
C SER A 86 -9.32 -3.10 -12.10
N ASP A 87 -10.42 -3.22 -12.84
CA ASP A 87 -10.59 -4.21 -13.91
C ASP A 87 -9.70 -3.91 -15.13
N HIS A 88 -9.26 -2.65 -15.31
CA HIS A 88 -8.31 -2.26 -16.35
C HIS A 88 -6.84 -2.42 -15.94
N ARG A 89 -6.56 -2.74 -14.67
CA ARG A 89 -5.22 -2.99 -14.14
C ARG A 89 -5.09 -4.48 -13.79
N SER A 90 -3.96 -5.09 -14.11
CA SER A 90 -3.78 -6.53 -13.88
C SER A 90 -2.41 -6.88 -13.32
N TRP A 91 -2.39 -7.82 -12.39
CA TRP A 91 -1.17 -8.49 -11.95
C TRP A 91 -0.58 -9.40 -13.04
N TYR A 92 -1.33 -9.69 -14.12
CA TYR A 92 -0.85 -10.44 -15.27
C TYR A 92 -0.46 -9.51 -16.41
N TRP A 93 0.76 -9.66 -16.94
CA TRP A 93 1.17 -9.01 -18.17
C TRP A 93 1.05 -10.00 -19.34
N SER A 94 0.44 -9.56 -20.45
CA SER A 94 0.29 -10.40 -21.64
C SER A 94 1.28 -9.97 -22.73
N PRO A 95 2.26 -10.82 -23.10
CA PRO A 95 3.23 -10.51 -24.16
C PRO A 95 2.58 -10.34 -25.54
N SER A 96 1.43 -10.98 -25.79
CA SER A 96 0.76 -11.05 -27.08
C SER A 96 0.24 -9.71 -27.61
N ASN A 97 0.23 -8.67 -26.76
CA ASN A 97 -0.30 -7.34 -27.09
C ASN A 97 0.81 -6.27 -27.30
N ALA A 98 2.08 -6.68 -27.33
CA ALA A 98 3.23 -5.76 -27.44
C ALA A 98 3.42 -5.17 -28.85
N VAL A 99 2.78 -5.74 -29.87
CA VAL A 99 2.84 -5.27 -31.27
C VAL A 99 1.39 -5.19 -31.74
N ILE A 100 0.69 -4.07 -31.63
CA ILE A 100 0.54 -3.04 -32.66
C ILE A 100 0.02 -1.80 -31.93
N SER A 101 0.66 -0.66 -32.13
CA SER A 101 0.21 0.64 -31.65
C SER A 101 -0.06 1.50 -32.88
N THR A 102 -1.30 1.47 -33.34
CA THR A 102 -1.91 2.53 -34.13
C THR A 102 -3.37 2.62 -33.68
N ALA A 103 -3.75 3.84 -33.31
CA ALA A 103 -5.00 4.32 -32.73
C ALA A 103 -6.33 3.57 -33.00
N SER A 104 -7.26 3.84 -32.07
CA SER A 104 -8.73 3.73 -32.16
C SER A 104 -9.36 2.34 -32.29
N ASP A 105 -9.50 1.62 -31.17
CA ASP A 105 -10.80 1.14 -30.66
C ASP A 105 -10.62 0.19 -29.46
N GLY A 106 -11.23 0.54 -28.33
CA GLY A 106 -11.84 -0.39 -27.36
C GLY A 106 -11.00 -1.36 -26.51
N LEU A 107 -9.79 -1.77 -26.89
CA LEU A 107 -9.03 -2.78 -26.12
C LEU A 107 -7.80 -2.16 -25.46
N ALA A 108 -8.05 -1.42 -24.37
CA ALA A 108 -7.01 -0.85 -23.53
C ALA A 108 -6.09 -1.97 -22.99
N ARG A 109 -4.78 -1.83 -23.22
CA ARG A 109 -3.77 -2.73 -22.64
C ARG A 109 -3.93 -2.75 -21.11
N PRO A 110 -3.87 -3.93 -20.46
CA PRO A 110 -3.94 -3.99 -18.99
C PRO A 110 -2.78 -3.19 -18.41
N LYS A 111 -3.11 -2.17 -17.62
CA LYS A 111 -2.13 -1.32 -16.96
C LYS A 111 -1.49 -2.06 -15.79
N PRO A 112 -0.23 -1.73 -15.44
CA PRO A 112 0.40 -2.30 -14.25
C PRO A 112 -0.39 -1.95 -12.98
N PRO A 113 -0.34 -2.82 -11.95
CA PRO A 113 -0.90 -2.51 -10.64
C PRO A 113 -0.14 -1.34 -10.01
N THR A 114 -0.84 -0.49 -9.27
CA THR A 114 -0.26 0.62 -8.51
C THR A 114 -0.08 0.19 -7.06
N LEU A 115 1.13 0.25 -6.53
CA LEU A 115 1.39 0.05 -5.11
C LEU A 115 1.03 1.30 -4.30
N ASN A 116 0.60 1.11 -3.06
CA ASN A 116 0.34 2.22 -2.15
C ASN A 116 1.67 2.87 -1.71
N PRO A 117 1.97 4.11 -2.14
CA PRO A 117 3.25 4.74 -1.87
C PRO A 117 3.42 5.09 -0.37
N THR A 118 2.31 5.20 0.37
CA THR A 118 2.31 5.50 1.81
C THR A 118 3.09 4.46 2.60
N ILE A 119 3.03 3.19 2.18
CA ILE A 119 3.72 2.10 2.88
C ILE A 119 5.25 2.24 2.74
N GLN A 120 5.74 2.66 1.58
CA GLN A 120 7.19 2.82 1.35
C GLN A 120 7.79 3.92 2.22
N VAL A 121 7.04 5.00 2.48
CA VAL A 121 7.53 6.09 3.32
C VAL A 121 7.25 5.86 4.80
N ALA A 122 6.24 5.08 5.14
CA ALA A 122 6.02 4.68 6.53
C ALA A 122 7.19 3.83 7.07
N PHE A 123 7.98 3.20 6.20
CA PHE A 123 9.08 2.33 6.58
C PHE A 123 10.35 2.62 5.75
N PRO A 124 11.04 3.76 6.00
CA PRO A 124 12.19 4.16 5.20
C PRO A 124 13.47 3.36 5.54
N TRP A 125 13.57 2.88 6.79
CA TRP A 125 14.75 2.17 7.33
C TRP A 125 14.49 0.70 7.64
N SER A 126 13.20 0.37 7.83
CA SER A 126 12.67 -0.95 8.06
C SER A 126 12.24 -1.53 6.70
N PRO A 127 12.76 -2.69 6.25
CA PRO A 127 12.56 -3.14 4.88
C PRO A 127 11.16 -3.67 4.55
N PHE A 128 10.09 -2.92 4.79
CA PHE A 128 8.87 -3.07 3.99
C PHE A 128 9.13 -2.56 2.56
N ARG A 129 10.10 -3.19 1.89
CA ARG A 129 10.57 -2.88 0.55
C ARG A 129 9.67 -3.61 -0.41
N PHE A 130 8.57 -2.95 -0.75
CA PHE A 130 7.77 -3.34 -1.89
C PHE A 130 8.61 -3.13 -3.14
N TRP A 131 9.02 -4.22 -3.78
CA TRP A 131 9.84 -4.15 -4.99
C TRP A 131 9.22 -4.97 -6.10
N HIS A 132 9.35 -4.47 -7.32
CA HIS A 132 8.94 -5.15 -8.53
C HIS A 132 10.06 -6.04 -9.03
N LEU A 133 9.82 -7.35 -9.12
CA LEU A 133 10.75 -8.22 -9.83
C LEU A 133 10.79 -7.82 -11.31
N PRO A 134 11.96 -7.89 -11.95
CA PRO A 134 12.04 -7.80 -13.41
C PRO A 134 11.07 -8.81 -14.04
N LEU A 135 10.35 -8.40 -15.09
CA LEU A 135 9.32 -9.23 -15.76
C LEU A 135 9.85 -10.62 -16.18
N GLU A 136 11.13 -10.69 -16.55
CA GLU A 136 11.82 -11.92 -16.92
C GLU A 136 11.96 -12.90 -15.75
N GLN A 137 12.13 -12.38 -14.52
CA GLN A 137 12.22 -13.19 -13.30
C GLN A 137 10.85 -13.54 -12.73
N SER A 138 9.82 -12.77 -13.06
CA SER A 138 8.44 -13.00 -12.62
C SER A 138 7.59 -13.75 -13.65
N ASN A 139 8.19 -14.43 -14.62
CA ASN A 139 7.46 -15.18 -15.65
C ASN A 139 6.37 -14.34 -16.34
N TYR A 140 6.67 -13.07 -16.63
CA TYR A 140 5.74 -12.14 -17.26
C TYR A 140 4.48 -11.83 -16.44
N THR A 141 4.48 -12.05 -15.12
CA THR A 141 3.49 -11.47 -14.21
C THR A 141 4.06 -10.21 -13.57
N HIS A 142 3.24 -9.20 -13.31
CA HIS A 142 3.62 -8.17 -12.37
C HIS A 142 3.71 -8.85 -11.00
N VAL A 143 4.80 -8.62 -10.29
CA VAL A 143 4.99 -9.16 -8.95
C VAL A 143 5.45 -8.05 -8.03
N ALA A 144 4.97 -8.06 -6.80
CA ALA A 144 5.55 -7.32 -5.71
C ALA A 144 6.03 -8.31 -4.65
N TYR A 145 7.18 -8.05 -4.04
CA TYR A 145 7.58 -8.75 -2.82
C TYR A 145 7.89 -7.76 -1.70
N ILE A 146 7.80 -8.21 -0.47
CA ILE A 146 7.99 -7.47 0.78
C ILE A 146 8.90 -8.32 1.66
N VAL A 147 9.84 -7.71 2.38
CA VAL A 147 10.79 -8.44 3.26
C VAL A 147 10.79 -7.85 4.66
N MET A 148 9.96 -8.36 5.56
CA MET A 148 9.93 -7.86 6.93
C MET A 148 10.99 -8.54 7.78
N LYS A 149 11.76 -7.79 8.57
CA LYS A 149 12.66 -8.38 9.56
C LYS A 149 11.97 -8.55 10.89
N LYS A 150 12.47 -9.48 11.70
CA LYS A 150 11.96 -9.71 13.06
C LYS A 150 12.05 -8.44 13.91
N GLU A 151 13.17 -7.73 13.82
CA GLU A 151 13.39 -6.46 14.52
C GLU A 151 12.41 -5.34 14.12
N ASP A 152 11.74 -5.45 12.98
CA ASP A 152 10.78 -4.43 12.53
C ASP A 152 9.43 -4.53 13.23
N VAL A 153 9.06 -5.76 13.62
CA VAL A 153 7.72 -6.09 14.11
C VAL A 153 7.74 -6.68 15.52
N MET A 154 8.92 -7.06 16.03
CA MET A 154 9.13 -7.61 17.37
C MET A 154 10.15 -6.78 18.18
N ASP A 155 9.86 -6.62 19.46
CA ASP A 155 10.70 -6.01 20.48
C ASP A 155 11.85 -6.96 20.86
N PRO A 156 12.94 -6.46 21.48
CA PRO A 156 14.00 -7.31 22.03
C PRO A 156 13.49 -8.32 23.07
N THR A 157 12.32 -8.07 23.67
CA THR A 157 11.62 -8.96 24.59
C THR A 157 10.87 -10.09 23.88
N GLY A 158 10.76 -10.06 22.55
CA GLY A 158 9.95 -10.98 21.76
C GLY A 158 8.46 -10.63 21.75
N GLU A 159 8.08 -9.45 22.24
CA GLU A 159 6.72 -8.92 22.13
C GLU A 159 6.51 -8.21 20.79
N CYS A 160 5.25 -8.00 20.40
CA CYS A 160 4.91 -7.30 19.15
C CYS A 160 5.11 -5.79 19.29
N LYS A 161 5.89 -5.20 18.38
CA LYS A 161 6.07 -3.75 18.31
C LYS A 161 4.76 -3.06 17.95
N GLU A 162 4.38 -2.09 18.77
CA GLU A 162 3.46 -1.05 18.33
C GLU A 162 4.18 -0.13 17.32
N VAL A 163 3.48 0.21 16.24
CA VAL A 163 4.02 1.06 15.18
C VAL A 163 4.25 2.46 15.74
N LYS A 164 5.50 2.81 16.05
CA LYS A 164 5.87 4.17 16.45
C LYS A 164 5.77 5.11 15.26
N HIS A 165 5.07 6.23 15.49
CA HIS A 165 4.53 7.14 14.47
C HIS A 165 5.60 7.72 13.53
N LEU A 166 5.62 7.26 12.28
CA LEU A 166 6.40 7.91 11.22
C LEU A 166 5.61 9.02 10.50
N PHE A 167 4.35 9.25 10.87
CA PHE A 167 3.52 10.28 10.25
C PHE A 167 2.41 10.88 11.13
N ASP A 168 2.41 10.73 12.47
CA ASP A 168 1.29 11.18 13.33
C ASP A 168 -0.10 10.71 12.83
N LEU A 169 -0.12 9.66 12.01
CA LEU A 169 -1.36 9.06 11.52
C LEU A 169 -1.88 8.13 12.61
N ASN A 170 -3.20 8.11 12.77
CA ASN A 170 -3.84 7.17 13.67
C ASN A 170 -3.57 5.75 13.15
N ILE A 171 -3.05 4.88 14.01
CA ILE A 171 -2.69 3.48 13.71
C ILE A 171 -3.88 2.75 13.06
N SER A 172 -5.11 3.05 13.51
CA SER A 172 -6.32 2.43 12.95
C SER A 172 -6.48 2.68 11.45
N VAL A 173 -6.10 3.86 10.98
CA VAL A 173 -6.26 4.25 9.57
C VAL A 173 -5.14 3.64 8.72
N LEU A 174 -3.92 3.55 9.24
CA LEU A 174 -2.80 2.91 8.55
C LEU A 174 -3.05 1.41 8.35
N ASP A 175 -3.59 0.73 9.37
CA ASP A 175 -3.90 -0.69 9.30
C ASP A 175 -4.96 -1.02 8.25
N GLU A 176 -5.84 -0.07 7.90
CA GLU A 176 -6.90 -0.22 6.89
C GLU A 176 -6.42 0.08 5.45
N LEU A 177 -5.20 0.60 5.27
CA LEU A 177 -4.70 0.91 3.94
C LEU A 177 -4.40 -0.37 3.16
N LEU A 178 -5.00 -0.48 1.97
CA LEU A 178 -4.65 -1.49 0.99
C LEU A 178 -3.22 -1.29 0.50
N LEU A 179 -2.54 -2.41 0.25
CA LEU A 179 -1.16 -2.39 -0.25
C LEU A 179 -1.06 -1.98 -1.72
N SER A 180 -2.14 -2.12 -2.50
CA SER A 180 -2.13 -1.87 -3.94
C SER A 180 -3.53 -1.69 -4.55
N GLN A 181 -3.56 -1.25 -5.80
CA GLN A 181 -4.71 -1.27 -6.70
C GLN A 181 -4.33 -1.87 -8.08
N PRO A 182 -4.95 -2.98 -8.51
CA PRO A 182 -5.97 -3.78 -7.82
C PRO A 182 -5.43 -4.38 -6.50
N PRO A 183 -6.32 -4.70 -5.54
CA PRO A 183 -5.90 -5.24 -4.26
C PRO A 183 -5.22 -6.61 -4.39
N ILE A 184 -4.16 -6.86 -3.62
CA ILE A 184 -3.48 -8.16 -3.54
C ILE A 184 -4.41 -9.15 -2.82
N ARG A 185 -4.77 -10.26 -3.49
CA ARG A 185 -5.68 -11.27 -2.92
C ARG A 185 -4.96 -12.45 -2.30
N ALA A 186 -3.71 -12.70 -2.68
CA ALA A 186 -2.90 -13.76 -2.12
C ALA A 186 -1.42 -13.39 -2.17
N MET A 187 -0.67 -13.89 -1.19
CA MET A 187 0.78 -13.83 -1.17
C MET A 187 1.35 -15.16 -0.72
N GLU A 188 2.49 -15.55 -1.27
CA GLU A 188 3.32 -16.63 -0.75
C GLU A 188 4.32 -16.04 0.24
N ALA A 189 4.31 -16.57 1.47
CA ALA A 189 5.24 -16.21 2.53
C ALA A 189 6.35 -17.26 2.62
N SER A 190 7.58 -16.80 2.79
CA SER A 190 8.74 -17.62 3.07
C SER A 190 9.46 -17.07 4.30
N VAL A 191 9.80 -17.96 5.24
CA VAL A 191 10.46 -17.64 6.51
C VAL A 191 11.95 -17.95 6.40
N TRP A 192 12.80 -17.03 6.89
CA TRP A 192 14.25 -17.08 6.72
C TRP A 192 14.97 -16.81 8.03
N ASP A 193 16.07 -17.53 8.26
CA ASP A 193 16.98 -17.42 9.42
C ASP A 193 18.10 -16.36 9.23
N ARG A 194 18.05 -15.58 8.15
CA ARG A 194 19.06 -14.56 7.78
C ARG A 194 18.46 -13.26 7.30
N ASP A 195 19.27 -12.20 7.35
CA ASP A 195 18.91 -10.88 6.82
C ASP A 195 19.08 -10.85 5.29
N TYR A 196 17.96 -10.80 4.57
CA TYR A 196 17.89 -10.85 3.11
C TYR A 196 18.35 -9.54 2.42
N THR A 197 18.74 -8.50 3.17
CA THR A 197 19.15 -7.21 2.57
C THR A 197 20.49 -7.24 1.83
N ASN A 198 21.29 -8.31 1.98
CA ASN A 198 22.56 -8.53 1.27
C ASN A 198 22.37 -9.41 0.02
N TRP A 199 22.21 -8.76 -1.13
CA TRP A 199 21.91 -9.31 -2.47
C TRP A 199 22.98 -10.24 -3.10
N VAL A 200 23.90 -10.80 -2.33
CA VAL A 200 25.16 -11.33 -2.89
C VAL A 200 25.12 -12.82 -3.26
N GLU A 201 24.15 -13.63 -2.81
CA GLU A 201 24.15 -15.06 -3.18
C GLU A 201 22.80 -15.64 -3.64
N PRO A 202 22.80 -16.42 -4.74
CA PRO A 202 21.62 -17.14 -5.20
C PRO A 202 21.49 -18.42 -4.40
N GLY A 203 20.43 -18.54 -3.60
CA GLY A 203 19.99 -19.84 -3.11
C GLY A 203 19.24 -19.78 -1.79
N PRO A 204 18.02 -20.32 -1.70
CA PRO A 204 17.47 -20.72 -0.41
C PRO A 204 18.29 -21.93 0.07
N ILE A 205 18.99 -21.83 1.21
CA ILE A 205 19.58 -23.04 1.82
C ILE A 205 18.51 -23.81 2.59
N LEU A 206 17.43 -23.18 3.07
CA LEU A 206 16.20 -23.85 3.51
C LEU A 206 15.01 -22.90 3.32
N SER A 207 14.31 -22.97 2.19
CA SER A 207 12.93 -22.46 2.10
C SER A 207 12.03 -23.47 2.81
N GLN A 208 12.07 -23.49 4.14
CA GLN A 208 11.44 -24.58 4.90
C GLN A 208 9.93 -24.41 5.09
N TRP A 209 9.39 -23.22 4.84
CA TRP A 209 7.97 -22.98 4.97
C TRP A 209 7.49 -21.99 3.91
N LEU A 210 6.71 -22.50 2.95
CA LEU A 210 5.95 -21.71 1.99
C LEU A 210 4.50 -21.75 2.43
N GLU A 211 3.99 -20.62 2.91
CA GLU A 211 2.59 -20.48 3.26
C GLU A 211 1.89 -19.53 2.30
N ARG A 212 0.78 -19.99 1.73
CA ARG A 212 -0.11 -19.13 0.97
C ARG A 212 -1.01 -18.38 1.95
N VAL A 213 -0.86 -17.07 1.97
CA VAL A 213 -1.69 -16.14 2.75
C VAL A 213 -2.74 -15.53 1.84
N GLU A 214 -4.02 -15.71 2.18
CA GLU A 214 -5.14 -15.19 1.40
C GLU A 214 -5.77 -13.96 2.07
N PHE A 215 -6.20 -13.01 1.24
CA PHE A 215 -6.79 -11.73 1.63
C PHE A 215 -8.11 -11.51 0.88
N PRO A 216 -9.25 -12.00 1.42
CA PRO A 216 -10.54 -11.98 0.75
C PRO A 216 -11.06 -10.60 0.35
N ASN A 217 -10.53 -9.53 0.95
CA ASN A 217 -10.89 -8.14 0.66
C ASN A 217 -9.73 -7.31 0.08
N GLY A 218 -8.58 -7.95 -0.15
CA GLY A 218 -7.34 -7.27 -0.50
C GLY A 218 -6.46 -7.08 0.72
N ALA A 219 -5.17 -7.35 0.57
CA ALA A 219 -4.21 -7.24 1.66
C ALA A 219 -4.12 -5.79 2.15
N THR A 220 -4.39 -5.62 3.44
CA THR A 220 -4.14 -4.37 4.15
C THR A 220 -2.82 -4.42 4.91
N PHE A 221 -2.30 -3.26 5.29
CA PHE A 221 -1.11 -3.18 6.12
C PHE A 221 -1.28 -3.89 7.48
N GLY A 222 -2.44 -3.70 8.12
CA GLY A 222 -2.72 -4.27 9.43
C GLY A 222 -2.80 -5.80 9.42
N GLU A 223 -3.48 -6.37 8.41
CA GLU A 223 -3.54 -7.83 8.23
C GLU A 223 -2.16 -8.42 7.97
N LEU A 224 -1.38 -7.79 7.08
CA LEU A 224 -0.04 -8.27 6.74
C LEU A 224 0.89 -8.25 7.95
N ARG A 225 0.88 -7.15 8.71
CA ARG A 225 1.68 -6.99 9.94
C ARG A 225 1.33 -8.06 10.96
N LYS A 226 0.02 -8.25 11.25
CA LYS A 226 -0.44 -9.28 12.20
C LYS A 226 0.00 -10.67 11.76
N ARG A 227 -0.10 -10.97 10.46
CA ARG A 227 0.28 -12.29 9.93
C ARG A 227 1.78 -12.55 10.09
N VAL A 228 2.60 -11.57 9.78
CA VAL A 228 4.06 -11.68 9.91
C VAL A 228 4.48 -11.77 11.38
N GLN A 229 3.80 -11.05 12.27
CA GLN A 229 4.01 -11.20 13.72
C GLN A 229 3.73 -12.64 14.17
N SER A 230 2.62 -13.23 13.76
CA SER A 230 2.32 -14.65 14.04
C SER A 230 3.41 -15.58 13.51
N MET A 231 3.91 -15.35 12.29
CA MET A 231 5.00 -16.16 11.72
C MET A 231 6.30 -16.07 12.55
N PHE A 232 6.66 -14.90 13.10
CA PHE A 232 7.83 -14.78 13.97
C PHE A 232 7.64 -15.40 15.36
N ILE A 233 6.41 -15.52 15.83
CA ILE A 233 6.07 -16.22 17.08
C ILE A 233 6.12 -17.74 16.84
N GLU A 234 5.58 -18.21 15.71
CA GLU A 234 5.59 -19.61 15.29
C GLU A 234 7.01 -20.10 14.95
N HIS A 235 7.86 -19.20 14.43
CA HIS A 235 9.25 -19.44 14.06
C HIS A 235 10.22 -18.48 14.77
N PRO A 236 10.55 -18.73 16.05
CA PRO A 236 11.43 -17.85 16.83
C PRO A 236 12.85 -17.70 16.24
N GLU A 237 13.33 -18.68 15.50
CA GLU A 237 14.62 -18.70 14.80
C GLU A 237 14.67 -17.77 13.59
N ALA A 238 13.51 -17.37 13.07
CA ALA A 238 13.43 -16.53 11.88
C ALA A 238 13.96 -15.12 12.14
N LEU A 239 14.78 -14.61 11.22
CA LEU A 239 15.24 -13.23 11.20
C LEU A 239 14.48 -12.38 10.19
N SER A 240 13.91 -12.99 9.15
CA SER A 240 13.07 -12.28 8.17
C SER A 240 11.97 -13.14 7.55
N VAL A 241 10.92 -12.47 7.08
CA VAL A 241 9.81 -13.05 6.31
C VAL A 241 9.72 -12.34 4.98
N ARG A 242 9.82 -13.09 3.88
CA ARG A 242 9.63 -12.60 2.52
C ARG A 242 8.25 -13.01 2.01
N LEU A 243 7.45 -12.04 1.63
CA LEU A 243 6.13 -12.21 1.03
C LEU A 243 6.21 -11.84 -0.46
N ILE A 244 5.60 -12.62 -1.34
CA ILE A 244 5.55 -12.37 -2.79
C ILE A 244 4.10 -12.51 -3.28
N THR A 245 3.64 -11.63 -4.16
CA THR A 245 2.29 -11.73 -4.75
C THR A 245 2.17 -12.95 -5.65
N VAL A 246 0.99 -13.59 -5.62
CA VAL A 246 0.62 -14.79 -6.41
C VAL A 246 -0.52 -14.47 -7.36
#